data_AF-A0A7K3Z4W7-F1
#
_entry.id   AF-A0A7K3Z4W7-F1
#
_cell.length_a   1.000
_cell.length_b   1.000
_cell.length_c   1.000
_cell.angle_alpha   90.00
_cell.angle_beta   90.00
_cell.angle_gamma   90.00
#
_symmetry.space_group_name_H-M   'P 1'
#
loop_
_entity.id
_entity.type
_entity.pdbx_description
1 polymer ?
#
loop_
_entity_poly.entity_id
_entity_poly.type
_entity_poly.pdbx_seq_one_letter_code
_entity_poly.pdbx_strand_id
1 'polypeptide(L)'
;MMKHVMKSLKHNGIFVPPYDYKGFNIKIQGKTLKLTPKSEQMAVAWVRKATSAASPPDVVFKKNFMKEFLEQIKKENPSATFLDEFTTTYLENINKYPVTITDGNSSNPQEINFTQISKYIEQDRAAKLALTKEEKKSLSEERKTKRLAYKEKYGYAEVDGQKLELANWTAEPSCLFAGRGDHPQRGRWKEGPSEQDIILNLPSKVQKPPGNWKGIVWEPNKMYVAKWEDKLTGKIKYVWFSDTAFLKQNREKEKFQKAESLGKQINIIEKHILKNLKDKDETRRKVATVSWLILVPNMRVGDEKDPDEADTVGAITLRKEHIKIEGDTIHFDFLGKDSVRWVKQYKAPPEVIQNIKYFSEKSKEYLFEGIDSKKVSRFLSEKMPKLTAKVFRTWRCTKTVKEELEKSGVTKKDPEYKKKFAAKMANLKVAEVANHKRKVPATFDDRVAKKEDALKKLKEQLKLKKKEGKTTISLEARIERAKLDLELTKLTREYNLGTSLKSYIDPTAYVKWAKKVKFDIEKFYPKTLRSKFSWALEQASKSTAKSECITE
;
A
#
# COMPACT_ATOMS: atom_id res chain seq x y z
N MET A 1 10.21 26.71 3.35
CA MET A 1 11.44 25.98 3.71
C MET A 1 12.06 25.39 2.45
N MET A 2 13.37 25.49 2.30
CA MET A 2 14.11 24.85 1.21
C MET A 2 14.17 23.34 1.46
N LYS A 3 14.08 22.54 0.40
CA LYS A 3 14.27 21.08 0.51
C LYS A 3 15.68 20.82 1.04
N HIS A 4 15.82 19.91 2.00
CA HIS A 4 17.13 19.49 2.47
C HIS A 4 17.99 18.99 1.31
N VAL A 5 19.21 19.51 1.25
CA VAL A 5 20.25 19.14 0.28
C VAL A 5 21.34 18.44 1.08
N MET A 6 21.54 17.15 0.84
CA MET A 6 22.59 16.39 1.54
C MET A 6 23.95 16.95 1.13
N LYS A 7 24.80 17.27 2.12
CA LYS A 7 26.18 17.70 1.92
C LYS A 7 27.10 16.50 1.80
N SER A 8 26.81 15.42 2.53
CA SER A 8 27.51 14.14 2.45
C SER A 8 26.54 12.96 2.55
N LEU A 9 26.94 11.83 1.96
CA LEU A 9 26.24 10.55 2.05
C LEU A 9 27.27 9.41 1.96
N LYS A 10 27.28 8.51 2.94
CA LYS A 10 28.06 7.26 2.94
C LYS A 10 27.14 6.09 3.28
N HIS A 11 27.26 4.97 2.57
CA HIS A 11 26.55 3.72 2.87
C HIS A 11 27.23 2.54 2.17
N ASN A 12 26.95 1.31 2.59
CA ASN A 12 27.61 0.11 2.07
C ASN A 12 26.89 -0.53 0.87
N GLY A 13 26.26 0.26 0.01
CA GLY A 13 25.33 -0.25 -1.01
C GLY A 13 24.04 -0.81 -0.40
N ILE A 14 23.47 -1.85 -1.00
CA ILE A 14 22.26 -2.55 -0.53
C ILE A 14 22.48 -4.06 -0.56
N PHE A 15 21.68 -4.84 0.17
CA PHE A 15 21.79 -6.30 0.14
C PHE A 15 21.03 -6.89 -1.04
N VAL A 16 21.71 -7.62 -1.94
CA VAL A 16 21.09 -8.41 -3.00
C VAL A 16 21.11 -9.89 -2.56
N PRO A 17 19.96 -10.49 -2.17
CA PRO A 17 19.95 -11.87 -1.71
C PRO A 17 20.33 -12.83 -2.85
N PRO A 18 21.28 -13.76 -2.63
CA PRO A 18 21.55 -14.81 -3.60
C PRO A 18 20.39 -15.80 -3.68
N TYR A 19 20.17 -16.38 -4.86
CA TYR A 19 19.24 -17.50 -5.02
C TYR A 19 19.91 -18.81 -4.63
N ASP A 20 19.21 -19.63 -3.85
CA ASP A 20 19.67 -20.94 -3.38
C ASP A 20 19.30 -22.02 -4.42
N TYR A 21 20.16 -22.17 -5.43
CA TYR A 21 19.97 -23.07 -6.57
C TYR A 21 20.10 -24.55 -6.18
N LYS A 22 19.13 -25.38 -6.59
CA LYS A 22 19.05 -26.79 -6.23
C LYS A 22 19.40 -27.77 -7.36
N GLY A 23 19.46 -27.30 -8.60
CA GLY A 23 19.72 -28.14 -9.77
C GLY A 23 18.54 -29.02 -10.17
N PHE A 24 17.31 -28.52 -10.04
CA PHE A 24 16.11 -29.26 -10.43
C PHE A 24 16.01 -29.46 -11.95
N ASN A 25 15.27 -30.50 -12.31
CA ASN A 25 14.92 -30.84 -13.68
C ASN A 25 13.40 -30.79 -13.85
N ILE A 26 12.97 -30.56 -15.09
CA ILE A 26 11.59 -30.77 -15.54
C ILE A 26 11.58 -31.76 -16.68
N LYS A 27 10.41 -32.30 -17.01
CA LYS A 27 10.23 -33.07 -18.25
C LYS A 27 9.21 -32.38 -19.16
N ILE A 28 9.52 -32.32 -20.45
CA ILE A 28 8.62 -31.85 -21.51
C ILE A 28 8.62 -32.93 -22.59
N GLN A 29 7.44 -33.46 -22.95
CA GLN A 29 7.32 -34.58 -23.89
C GLN A 29 8.26 -35.76 -23.55
N GLY A 30 8.36 -36.11 -22.26
CA GLY A 30 9.24 -37.17 -21.76
C GLY A 30 10.74 -36.83 -21.73
N LYS A 31 11.19 -35.77 -22.40
CA LYS A 31 12.59 -35.32 -22.41
C LYS A 31 12.90 -34.53 -21.15
N THR A 32 13.99 -34.90 -20.47
CA THR A 32 14.43 -34.24 -19.23
C THR A 32 15.28 -33.02 -19.55
N LEU A 33 14.95 -31.88 -18.96
CA LEU A 33 15.67 -30.62 -19.11
C LEU A 33 16.15 -30.13 -17.75
N LYS A 34 17.44 -29.82 -17.65
CA LYS A 34 18.04 -29.25 -16.44
C LYS A 34 17.77 -27.75 -16.40
N LEU A 35 17.24 -27.26 -15.28
CA LEU A 35 16.95 -25.84 -15.10
C LEU A 35 18.21 -25.08 -14.71
N THR A 36 18.38 -23.87 -15.22
CA THR A 36 19.38 -22.91 -14.72
C THR A 36 18.88 -22.25 -13.43
N PRO A 37 19.71 -21.47 -12.70
CA PRO A 37 19.22 -20.70 -11.55
C PRO A 37 18.00 -19.83 -11.86
N LYS A 38 17.89 -19.25 -13.07
CA LYS A 38 16.77 -18.40 -13.45
C LYS A 38 15.49 -19.21 -13.68
N SER A 39 15.55 -20.21 -14.55
CA SER A 39 14.37 -21.04 -14.87
C SER A 39 13.94 -21.90 -13.68
N GLU A 40 14.86 -22.33 -12.80
CA GLU A 40 14.52 -22.99 -11.55
C GLU A 40 13.72 -22.06 -10.63
N GLN A 41 14.17 -20.83 -10.43
CA GLN A 41 13.47 -19.86 -9.61
C GLN A 41 12.05 -19.57 -10.15
N MET A 42 11.91 -19.49 -11.48
CA MET A 42 10.61 -19.35 -12.15
C MET A 42 9.70 -20.55 -11.87
N ALA A 43 10.20 -21.77 -12.05
CA ALA A 43 9.45 -23.00 -11.84
C ALA A 43 9.04 -23.19 -10.37
N VAL A 44 9.93 -22.92 -9.41
CA VAL A 44 9.62 -22.97 -7.98
C VAL A 44 8.55 -21.96 -7.60
N ALA A 45 8.64 -20.72 -8.12
CA ALA A 45 7.63 -19.70 -7.88
C ALA A 45 6.26 -20.10 -8.45
N TRP A 46 6.26 -20.71 -9.64
CA TRP A 46 5.06 -21.22 -10.29
C TRP A 46 4.39 -22.33 -9.51
N VAL A 47 5.12 -23.38 -9.14
CA VAL A 47 4.56 -24.53 -8.41
C VAL A 47 3.95 -24.07 -7.09
N ARG A 48 4.61 -23.15 -6.37
CA ARG A 48 4.03 -22.53 -5.15
C ARG A 48 2.73 -21.76 -5.41
N LYS A 49 2.65 -21.05 -6.53
CA LYS A 49 1.47 -20.27 -6.92
C LYS A 49 0.31 -21.17 -7.36
N ALA A 50 0.59 -22.14 -8.22
CA ALA A 50 -0.38 -23.08 -8.76
C ALA A 50 -1.00 -23.98 -7.67
N THR A 51 -0.22 -24.35 -6.64
CA THR A 51 -0.70 -25.14 -5.48
C THR A 51 -1.30 -24.30 -4.35
N SER A 52 -1.43 -22.97 -4.52
CA SER A 52 -1.94 -22.08 -3.47
C SER A 52 -3.47 -22.08 -3.41
N ALA A 53 -4.04 -22.63 -2.32
CA ALA A 53 -5.47 -22.57 -2.07
C ALA A 53 -6.00 -21.13 -1.85
N ALA A 54 -5.17 -20.22 -1.35
CA ALA A 54 -5.59 -18.86 -1.02
C ALA A 54 -5.64 -17.90 -2.23
N SER A 55 -4.84 -18.16 -3.26
CA SER A 55 -4.77 -17.33 -4.45
C SER A 55 -4.30 -18.16 -5.65
N PRO A 56 -5.18 -19.02 -6.20
CA PRO A 56 -4.86 -19.77 -7.41
C PRO A 56 -4.64 -18.81 -8.60
N PRO A 57 -3.80 -19.18 -9.58
CA PRO A 57 -3.60 -18.40 -10.80
C PRO A 57 -4.83 -18.50 -11.71
N ASP A 58 -5.27 -17.37 -12.26
CA ASP A 58 -6.31 -17.33 -13.30
C ASP A 58 -5.70 -17.43 -14.70
N VAL A 59 -6.56 -17.45 -15.73
CA VAL A 59 -6.16 -17.69 -17.13
C VAL A 59 -5.06 -16.74 -17.59
N VAL A 60 -5.20 -15.43 -17.35
CA VAL A 60 -4.20 -14.42 -17.72
C VAL A 60 -2.87 -14.71 -17.03
N PHE A 61 -2.91 -15.02 -15.73
CA PHE A 61 -1.72 -15.35 -14.95
C PHE A 61 -1.00 -16.58 -15.49
N LYS A 62 -1.75 -17.66 -15.79
CA LYS A 62 -1.18 -18.90 -16.34
C LYS A 62 -0.55 -18.66 -17.72
N LYS A 63 -1.27 -17.96 -18.60
CA LYS A 63 -0.80 -17.67 -19.96
C LYS A 63 0.50 -16.88 -19.99
N ASN A 64 0.55 -15.79 -19.23
CA ASN A 64 1.73 -14.95 -19.16
C ASN A 64 2.95 -15.69 -18.59
N PHE A 65 2.75 -16.44 -17.51
CA PHE A 65 3.84 -17.22 -16.92
C PHE A 65 4.39 -18.25 -17.92
N MET A 66 3.51 -19.08 -18.49
CA MET A 66 3.94 -20.19 -19.34
C MET A 66 4.63 -19.70 -20.62
N LYS A 67 4.16 -18.60 -21.19
CA LYS A 67 4.84 -17.96 -22.32
C LYS A 67 6.29 -17.62 -21.99
N GLU A 68 6.52 -16.82 -20.94
CA GLU A 68 7.87 -16.38 -20.58
C GLU A 68 8.75 -17.52 -20.05
N PHE A 69 8.15 -18.50 -19.36
CA PHE A 69 8.87 -19.68 -18.89
C PHE A 69 9.37 -20.52 -20.05
N LEU A 70 8.51 -20.84 -21.03
CA LEU A 70 8.91 -21.63 -22.20
C LEU A 70 9.91 -20.88 -23.08
N GLU A 71 9.76 -19.57 -23.27
CA GLU A 71 10.76 -18.73 -23.94
C GLU A 71 12.12 -18.80 -23.24
N GLN A 72 12.14 -18.75 -21.89
CA GLN A 72 13.37 -18.90 -21.12
C GLN A 72 13.98 -20.31 -21.27
N ILE A 73 13.17 -21.37 -21.23
CA ILE A 73 13.64 -22.75 -21.43
C ILE A 73 14.23 -22.94 -22.83
N LYS A 74 13.61 -22.40 -23.88
CA LYS A 74 14.16 -22.40 -25.24
C LYS A 74 15.52 -21.71 -25.30
N LYS A 75 15.62 -20.51 -24.73
CA LYS A 75 16.87 -19.73 -24.71
C LYS A 75 18.01 -20.50 -24.02
N GLU A 76 17.69 -21.26 -22.98
CA GLU A 76 18.66 -22.08 -22.24
C GLU A 76 19.01 -23.40 -22.93
N ASN A 77 18.19 -23.86 -23.88
CA ASN A 77 18.33 -25.16 -24.54
C ASN A 77 18.20 -25.00 -26.08
N PRO A 78 19.10 -24.26 -26.74
CA PRO A 78 18.99 -23.95 -28.16
C PRO A 78 19.04 -25.18 -29.08
N SER A 79 19.61 -26.30 -28.63
CA SER A 79 19.65 -27.57 -29.38
C SER A 79 18.35 -28.38 -29.29
N ALA A 80 17.43 -28.00 -28.40
CA ALA A 80 16.17 -28.72 -28.17
C ALA A 80 15.06 -28.22 -29.13
N THR A 81 15.20 -28.52 -30.43
CA THR A 81 14.31 -28.05 -31.51
C THR A 81 12.83 -28.37 -31.30
N PHE A 82 12.51 -29.48 -30.60
CA PHE A 82 11.15 -29.86 -30.25
C PHE A 82 10.41 -28.81 -29.41
N LEU A 83 11.14 -27.95 -28.69
CA LEU A 83 10.54 -26.91 -27.85
C LEU A 83 9.79 -25.88 -28.69
N ASP A 84 10.14 -25.67 -29.95
CA ASP A 84 9.47 -24.70 -30.80
C ASP A 84 8.04 -25.09 -31.10
N GLU A 85 7.86 -26.27 -31.69
CA GLU A 85 6.55 -26.86 -31.96
C GLU A 85 5.74 -27.05 -30.67
N PHE A 86 6.38 -27.57 -29.61
CA PHE A 86 5.73 -27.74 -28.31
C PHE A 86 5.20 -26.42 -27.76
N THR A 87 5.99 -25.35 -27.79
CA THR A 87 5.59 -24.06 -27.18
C THR A 87 4.45 -23.43 -27.93
N THR A 88 4.47 -23.43 -29.26
CA THR A 88 3.37 -22.91 -30.08
C THR A 88 2.08 -23.66 -29.76
N THR A 89 2.14 -24.98 -29.85
CA THR A 89 1.00 -25.87 -29.59
C THR A 89 0.46 -25.71 -28.16
N TYR A 90 1.33 -25.63 -27.16
CA TYR A 90 0.96 -25.48 -25.76
C TYR A 90 0.25 -24.15 -25.50
N LEU A 91 0.76 -23.05 -26.06
CA LEU A 91 0.18 -21.72 -25.86
C LEU A 91 -1.16 -21.53 -26.57
N GLU A 92 -1.38 -22.17 -27.72
CA GLU A 92 -2.68 -22.21 -28.41
C GLU A 92 -3.74 -22.96 -27.60
N ASN A 93 -3.33 -24.01 -26.88
CA ASN A 93 -4.23 -24.88 -26.14
C ASN A 93 -4.23 -24.64 -24.61
N ILE A 94 -3.59 -23.58 -24.13
CA ILE A 94 -3.42 -23.29 -22.70
C ILE A 94 -4.74 -23.14 -21.92
N ASN A 95 -5.84 -22.87 -22.62
CA ASN A 95 -7.19 -22.80 -22.04
C ASN A 95 -7.91 -24.15 -22.05
N LYS A 96 -7.52 -25.07 -22.94
CA LYS A 96 -8.11 -26.41 -23.09
C LYS A 96 -7.47 -27.42 -22.13
N TYR A 97 -6.18 -27.25 -21.83
CA TYR A 97 -5.47 -28.10 -20.88
C TYR A 97 -5.20 -27.32 -19.59
N PRO A 98 -5.89 -27.63 -18.47
CA PRO A 98 -5.49 -27.08 -17.19
C PRO A 98 -4.04 -27.46 -16.94
N VAL A 99 -3.22 -26.51 -16.45
CA VAL A 99 -1.90 -26.82 -15.91
C VAL A 99 -2.08 -27.70 -14.69
N THR A 100 -2.18 -29.01 -14.92
CA THR A 100 -2.28 -30.01 -13.86
C THR A 100 -0.84 -30.29 -13.45
N ILE A 101 -0.48 -29.95 -12.21
CA ILE A 101 0.74 -30.49 -11.61
C ILE A 101 0.38 -31.94 -11.26
N THR A 102 0.58 -32.85 -12.19
CA THR A 102 0.30 -34.27 -11.95
C THR A 102 1.46 -34.93 -11.20
N ASP A 103 1.12 -36.04 -10.57
CA ASP A 103 2.01 -37.00 -9.92
C ASP A 103 2.89 -37.79 -10.90
N GLY A 104 2.79 -37.52 -12.21
CA GLY A 104 3.60 -38.14 -13.26
C GLY A 104 2.88 -39.23 -14.06
N ASN A 105 1.58 -39.46 -13.85
CA ASN A 105 0.78 -40.47 -14.57
C ASN A 105 -0.14 -39.90 -15.67
N SER A 106 0.12 -38.69 -16.15
CA SER A 106 -0.67 -38.06 -17.21
C SER A 106 -0.30 -38.61 -18.59
N SER A 107 -1.31 -39.04 -19.37
CA SER A 107 -1.16 -39.39 -20.78
C SER A 107 -1.20 -38.18 -21.73
N ASN A 108 -1.20 -36.95 -21.20
CA ASN A 108 -1.30 -35.73 -21.99
C ASN A 108 0.05 -35.38 -22.65
N PRO A 109 0.15 -35.41 -24.00
CA PRO A 109 1.39 -35.09 -24.72
C PRO A 109 1.81 -33.61 -24.60
N GLN A 110 0.92 -32.74 -24.11
CA GLN A 110 1.19 -31.31 -23.89
C GLN A 110 1.50 -30.98 -22.43
N GLU A 111 1.88 -31.96 -21.60
CA GLU A 111 2.20 -31.71 -20.20
C GLU A 111 3.65 -31.27 -19.97
N ILE A 112 3.83 -30.35 -19.00
CA ILE A 112 5.13 -30.01 -18.41
C ILE A 112 5.17 -30.63 -17.02
N ASN A 113 6.07 -31.58 -16.81
CA ASN A 113 6.21 -32.27 -15.54
C ASN A 113 7.09 -31.47 -14.57
N PHE A 114 6.47 -31.01 -13.47
CA PHE A 114 7.14 -30.32 -12.36
C PHE A 114 7.27 -31.19 -11.09
N THR A 115 7.13 -32.52 -11.21
CA THR A 115 6.99 -33.42 -10.05
C THR A 115 8.18 -33.35 -9.09
N GLN A 116 9.42 -33.20 -9.58
CA GLN A 116 10.61 -33.04 -8.71
C GLN A 116 10.48 -31.81 -7.81
N ILE A 117 10.02 -30.69 -8.36
CA ILE A 117 9.85 -29.42 -7.66
C ILE A 117 8.65 -29.47 -6.71
N SER A 118 7.55 -30.11 -7.13
CA SER A 118 6.37 -30.30 -6.26
C SER A 118 6.72 -31.11 -5.02
N LYS A 119 7.38 -32.27 -5.21
CA LYS A 119 7.85 -33.13 -4.10
C LYS A 119 8.75 -32.37 -3.13
N TYR A 120 9.69 -31.59 -3.65
CA TYR A 120 10.56 -30.76 -2.82
C TYR A 120 9.77 -29.73 -1.98
N ILE A 121 8.81 -29.02 -2.59
CA ILE A 121 8.00 -28.02 -1.89
C ILE A 121 7.09 -28.66 -0.82
N GLU A 122 6.52 -29.84 -1.13
CA GLU A 122 5.72 -30.61 -0.18
C GLU A 122 6.54 -31.11 1.00
N GLN A 123 7.73 -31.66 0.74
CA GLN A 123 8.67 -32.08 1.78
C GLN A 123 9.13 -30.90 2.65
N ASP A 124 9.49 -29.77 2.06
CA ASP A 124 9.85 -28.54 2.79
C ASP A 124 8.68 -28.03 3.66
N ARG A 125 7.45 -28.12 3.17
CA ARG A 125 6.24 -27.76 3.94
C ARG A 125 6.03 -28.74 5.10
N ALA A 126 6.10 -30.04 4.85
CA ALA A 126 5.93 -31.09 5.86
C ALA A 126 6.99 -30.99 6.95
N ALA A 127 8.27 -30.82 6.58
CA ALA A 127 9.37 -30.61 7.50
C ALA A 127 9.12 -29.39 8.40
N LYS A 128 8.70 -28.25 7.84
CA LYS A 128 8.38 -27.04 8.62
C LYS A 128 7.23 -27.23 9.61
N LEU A 129 6.24 -28.06 9.27
CA LEU A 129 5.13 -28.38 10.15
C LEU A 129 5.58 -29.29 11.29
N ALA A 130 6.42 -30.28 10.99
CA ALA A 130 6.95 -31.26 11.93
C ALA A 130 7.90 -30.67 12.99
N LEU A 131 8.51 -29.50 12.74
CA LEU A 131 9.40 -28.85 13.70
C LEU A 131 8.70 -28.61 15.06
N THR A 132 9.40 -28.94 16.13
CA THR A 132 9.02 -28.63 17.51
C THR A 132 8.99 -27.12 17.76
N LYS A 133 8.42 -26.71 18.89
CA LYS A 133 8.37 -25.29 19.28
C LYS A 133 9.79 -24.74 19.53
N GLU A 134 10.64 -25.58 20.11
CA GLU A 134 12.04 -25.31 20.43
C GLU A 134 12.87 -25.12 19.17
N GLU A 135 12.77 -26.03 18.19
CA GLU A 135 13.47 -25.89 16.90
C GLU A 135 12.98 -24.68 16.10
N LYS A 136 11.66 -24.44 16.08
CA LYS A 136 11.08 -23.22 15.47
C LYS A 136 11.65 -21.95 16.09
N LYS A 137 11.85 -21.93 17.42
CA LYS A 137 12.46 -20.81 18.14
C LYS A 137 13.93 -20.65 17.75
N SER A 138 14.71 -21.73 17.77
CA SER A 138 16.14 -21.72 17.39
C SER A 138 16.36 -21.21 15.95
N LEU A 139 15.63 -21.75 14.97
CA LEU A 139 15.70 -21.31 13.58
C LEU A 139 15.27 -19.83 13.40
N SER A 140 14.28 -19.39 14.19
CA SER A 140 13.85 -17.98 14.19
C SER A 140 14.94 -17.06 14.75
N GLU A 141 15.64 -17.47 15.80
CA GLU A 141 16.77 -16.74 16.39
C GLU A 141 17.96 -16.68 15.43
N GLU A 142 18.32 -17.78 14.79
CA GLU A 142 19.38 -17.83 13.77
C GLU A 142 19.09 -16.86 12.61
N ARG A 143 17.87 -16.88 12.06
CA ARG A 143 17.43 -15.95 11.01
C ARG A 143 17.48 -14.50 11.49
N LYS A 144 17.11 -14.25 12.74
CA LYS A 144 17.16 -12.90 13.33
C LYS A 144 18.62 -12.42 13.45
N THR A 145 19.53 -13.27 13.90
CA THR A 145 20.96 -12.95 14.00
C THR A 145 21.56 -12.64 12.62
N LYS A 146 21.33 -13.51 11.62
CA LYS A 146 21.75 -13.25 10.23
C LYS A 146 21.19 -11.93 9.69
N ARG A 147 19.89 -11.67 9.91
CA ARG A 147 19.26 -10.43 9.48
C ARG A 147 19.83 -9.20 10.19
N LEU A 148 20.16 -9.28 11.48
CA LEU A 148 20.77 -8.19 12.23
C LEU A 148 22.17 -7.88 11.73
N ALA A 149 22.99 -8.90 11.43
CA ALA A 149 24.30 -8.71 10.81
C ALA A 149 24.19 -8.01 9.45
N TYR A 150 23.27 -8.45 8.59
CA TYR A 150 23.01 -7.76 7.32
C TYR A 150 22.46 -6.34 7.50
N LYS A 151 21.61 -6.12 8.51
CA LYS A 151 21.09 -4.79 8.82
C LYS A 151 22.20 -3.87 9.30
N GLU A 152 23.14 -4.33 10.11
CA GLU A 152 24.26 -3.48 10.53
C GLU A 152 25.11 -3.07 9.33
N LYS A 153 25.34 -3.99 8.40
CA LYS A 153 26.10 -3.72 7.17
C LYS A 153 25.35 -2.82 6.19
N TYR A 154 24.11 -3.16 5.82
CA TYR A 154 23.39 -2.54 4.69
C TYR A 154 22.20 -1.68 5.11
N GLY A 155 21.78 -1.75 6.37
CA GLY A 155 20.56 -1.11 6.86
C GLY A 155 20.72 0.32 7.34
N TYR A 156 21.91 0.90 7.22
CA TYR A 156 22.22 2.27 7.66
C TYR A 156 23.04 3.03 6.62
N ALA A 157 22.94 4.35 6.69
CA ALA A 157 23.73 5.29 5.92
C ALA A 157 24.10 6.50 6.81
N GLU A 158 25.28 7.08 6.62
CA GLU A 158 25.69 8.33 7.25
C GLU A 158 25.34 9.50 6.33
N VAL A 159 24.54 10.45 6.81
CA VAL A 159 24.13 11.65 6.08
C VAL A 159 24.48 12.87 6.89
N ASP A 160 25.31 13.75 6.35
CA ASP A 160 25.75 14.98 7.03
C ASP A 160 26.30 14.71 8.45
N GLY A 161 27.00 13.59 8.62
CA GLY A 161 27.57 13.12 9.90
C GLY A 161 26.60 12.35 10.81
N GLN A 162 25.35 12.12 10.40
CA GLN A 162 24.35 11.40 11.20
C GLN A 162 24.04 10.02 10.64
N LYS A 163 24.08 8.97 11.50
CA LYS A 163 23.67 7.60 11.12
C LYS A 163 22.15 7.51 11.02
N LEU A 164 21.63 7.24 9.83
CA LEU A 164 20.22 7.09 9.51
C LEU A 164 19.90 5.66 9.06
N GLU A 165 18.76 5.12 9.51
CA GLU A 165 18.26 3.82 9.07
C GLU A 165 17.67 3.87 7.65
N LEU A 166 17.86 2.81 6.88
CA LEU A 166 17.27 2.58 5.57
C LEU A 166 16.02 1.69 5.69
N ALA A 167 14.96 2.02 4.94
CA ALA A 167 13.68 1.32 5.05
C ALA A 167 13.68 -0.05 4.36
N ASN A 168 14.17 -0.09 3.11
CA ASN A 168 14.11 -1.25 2.23
C ASN A 168 15.50 -1.56 1.65
N TRP A 169 16.47 -1.78 2.54
CA TRP A 169 17.88 -2.05 2.21
C TRP A 169 18.15 -3.41 1.55
N THR A 170 17.14 -4.25 1.40
CA THR A 170 17.22 -5.50 0.64
C THR A 170 16.58 -5.30 -0.72
N ALA A 171 17.27 -5.70 -1.79
CA ALA A 171 16.73 -5.71 -3.13
C ALA A 171 15.44 -6.56 -3.22
N GLU A 172 14.50 -6.12 -4.04
CA GLU A 172 13.27 -6.89 -4.29
C GLU A 172 13.64 -8.23 -4.96
N PRO A 173 13.27 -9.40 -4.39
CA PRO A 173 13.58 -10.68 -5.00
C PRO A 173 12.78 -10.89 -6.29
N SER A 174 13.32 -11.71 -7.19
CA SER A 174 12.56 -12.15 -8.36
C SER A 174 11.29 -12.89 -7.96
N CYS A 175 10.19 -12.62 -8.66
CA CYS A 175 8.89 -13.20 -8.33
C CYS A 175 7.95 -13.17 -9.54
N LEU A 176 6.79 -13.82 -9.40
CA LEU A 176 5.69 -13.69 -10.34
C LEU A 176 4.95 -12.39 -10.07
N PHE A 177 4.73 -11.58 -11.10
CA PHE A 177 4.06 -10.29 -10.97
C PHE A 177 2.59 -10.49 -10.58
N ALA A 178 2.26 -10.07 -9.36
CA ALA A 178 0.91 -10.09 -8.82
C ALA A 178 0.28 -8.69 -8.86
N GLY A 179 0.08 -8.17 -10.08
CA GLY A 179 -0.71 -6.96 -10.31
C GLY A 179 -2.09 -7.03 -9.64
N ARG A 180 -2.65 -5.88 -9.25
CA ARG A 180 -3.95 -5.80 -8.56
C ARG A 180 -5.10 -5.73 -9.57
N GLY A 181 -6.26 -6.29 -9.21
CA GLY A 181 -7.41 -6.38 -10.11
C GLY A 181 -7.07 -7.17 -11.38
N ASP A 182 -7.71 -6.82 -12.48
CA ASP A 182 -7.54 -7.48 -13.78
C ASP A 182 -6.32 -6.95 -14.55
N HIS A 183 -5.20 -6.74 -13.84
CA HIS A 183 -3.98 -6.21 -14.45
C HIS A 183 -3.47 -7.19 -15.54
N PRO A 184 -3.20 -6.72 -16.77
CA PRO A 184 -2.91 -7.59 -17.92
C PRO A 184 -1.59 -8.34 -17.78
N GLN A 185 -0.59 -7.73 -17.13
CA GLN A 185 0.73 -8.32 -16.90
C GLN A 185 0.81 -9.36 -15.76
N ARG A 186 -0.30 -9.72 -15.09
CA ARG A 186 -0.27 -10.70 -13.99
C ARG A 186 0.34 -12.02 -14.46
N GLY A 187 1.19 -12.63 -13.62
CA GLY A 187 1.86 -13.89 -13.91
C GLY A 187 3.16 -13.79 -14.70
N ARG A 188 3.45 -12.64 -15.32
CA ARG A 188 4.77 -12.37 -15.92
C ARG A 188 5.87 -12.47 -14.87
N TRP A 189 7.05 -12.91 -15.28
CA TRP A 189 8.24 -12.96 -14.48
C TRP A 189 8.78 -11.56 -14.22
N LYS A 190 8.82 -11.19 -12.94
CA LYS A 190 9.42 -9.96 -12.48
C LYS A 190 10.79 -10.30 -11.90
N GLU A 191 11.81 -10.17 -12.73
CA GLU A 191 13.19 -10.42 -12.33
C GLU A 191 13.68 -9.32 -11.38
N GLY A 192 14.23 -9.72 -10.22
CA GLY A 192 14.86 -8.81 -9.27
C GLY A 192 16.17 -8.23 -9.83
N PRO A 193 16.65 -7.10 -9.28
CA PRO A 193 17.92 -6.53 -9.72
C PRO A 193 19.10 -7.37 -9.21
N SER A 194 20.10 -7.54 -10.05
CA SER A 194 21.46 -7.89 -9.67
C SER A 194 22.24 -6.63 -9.22
N GLU A 195 23.44 -6.78 -8.67
CA GLU A 195 24.31 -5.63 -8.38
C GLU A 195 24.57 -4.77 -9.64
N GLN A 196 24.72 -5.41 -10.79
CA GLN A 196 24.97 -4.76 -12.09
C GLN A 196 23.77 -3.98 -12.64
N ASP A 197 22.59 -4.13 -12.04
CA ASP A 197 21.40 -3.33 -12.36
C ASP A 197 21.28 -2.06 -11.50
N ILE A 198 22.04 -1.98 -10.39
CA ILE A 198 21.84 -0.99 -9.32
C ILE A 198 22.80 0.19 -9.44
N ILE A 199 22.24 1.40 -9.44
CA ILE A 199 22.95 2.68 -9.37
C ILE A 199 22.90 3.21 -7.93
N LEU A 200 24.05 3.51 -7.35
CA LEU A 200 24.16 4.09 -6.00
C LEU A 200 24.11 5.62 -6.05
N ASN A 201 23.44 6.24 -5.08
CA ASN A 201 23.47 7.68 -4.89
C ASN A 201 24.61 8.03 -3.91
N LEU A 202 25.78 8.42 -4.42
CA LEU A 202 26.97 8.72 -3.62
C LEU A 202 27.72 9.93 -4.20
N PRO A 203 28.32 10.79 -3.36
CA PRO A 203 29.23 11.83 -3.84
C PRO A 203 30.47 11.20 -4.51
N SER A 204 31.00 11.86 -5.55
CA SER A 204 32.16 11.36 -6.32
C SER A 204 33.43 11.18 -5.50
N LYS A 205 33.57 11.89 -4.37
CA LYS A 205 34.75 11.85 -3.48
C LYS A 205 34.71 10.73 -2.44
N VAL A 206 33.64 9.92 -2.38
CA VAL A 206 33.49 8.84 -1.40
C VAL A 206 33.98 7.52 -1.99
N GLN A 207 34.70 6.72 -1.20
CA GLN A 207 35.12 5.38 -1.60
C GLN A 207 33.90 4.54 -2.01
N LYS A 208 33.95 3.96 -3.22
CA LYS A 208 32.88 3.10 -3.74
C LYS A 208 32.74 1.86 -2.84
N PRO A 209 31.52 1.55 -2.36
CA PRO A 209 31.27 0.31 -1.62
C PRO A 209 31.62 -0.92 -2.46
N PRO A 210 32.10 -2.01 -1.85
CA PRO A 210 32.36 -3.25 -2.58
C PRO A 210 31.07 -3.74 -3.26
N GLY A 211 31.23 -4.36 -4.44
CA GLY A 211 30.12 -4.89 -5.25
C GLY A 211 30.18 -4.45 -6.71
N ASN A 212 29.52 -5.22 -7.57
CA ASN A 212 29.49 -5.02 -9.02
C ASN A 212 28.40 -4.03 -9.44
N TRP A 213 28.35 -2.87 -8.77
CA TRP A 213 27.32 -1.85 -8.98
C TRP A 213 27.35 -1.27 -10.40
N LYS A 214 26.17 -1.10 -11.03
CA LYS A 214 25.99 -0.49 -12.36
C LYS A 214 26.68 0.86 -12.49
N GLY A 215 26.62 1.68 -11.45
CA GLY A 215 27.22 3.00 -11.45
C GLY A 215 26.95 3.80 -10.19
N ILE A 216 27.50 5.01 -10.15
CA ILE A 216 27.31 5.99 -9.09
C ILE A 216 26.76 7.28 -9.70
N VAL A 217 25.80 7.89 -9.03
CA VAL A 217 25.30 9.24 -9.33
C VAL A 217 25.27 10.05 -8.03
N TRP A 218 25.39 11.37 -8.12
CA TRP A 218 25.20 12.25 -6.96
C TRP A 218 23.97 13.15 -7.15
N GLU A 219 22.89 12.80 -6.47
CA GLU A 219 21.63 13.55 -6.45
C GLU A 219 21.31 14.03 -5.01
N PRO A 220 22.01 15.06 -4.49
CA PRO A 220 21.93 15.48 -3.08
C PRO A 220 20.52 15.96 -2.66
N ASN A 221 19.69 16.34 -3.62
CA ASN A 221 18.32 16.82 -3.41
C ASN A 221 17.29 15.68 -3.29
N LYS A 222 17.71 14.42 -3.45
CA LYS A 222 16.86 13.22 -3.47
C LYS A 222 17.19 12.33 -2.28
N MET A 223 16.17 11.82 -1.60
CA MET A 223 16.31 11.11 -0.33
C MET A 223 16.43 9.58 -0.48
N TYR A 224 17.03 9.11 -1.58
CA TYR A 224 17.27 7.68 -1.82
C TYR A 224 18.77 7.40 -1.82
N VAL A 225 19.15 6.16 -1.55
CA VAL A 225 20.56 5.71 -1.52
C VAL A 225 20.93 4.79 -2.69
N ALA A 226 19.95 4.10 -3.27
CA ALA A 226 20.13 3.29 -4.46
C ALA A 226 18.88 3.32 -5.33
N LYS A 227 19.04 3.13 -6.64
CA LYS A 227 17.96 2.99 -7.60
C LYS A 227 18.29 1.95 -8.67
N TRP A 228 17.27 1.34 -9.24
CA TRP A 228 17.38 0.44 -10.39
C TRP A 228 16.12 0.53 -11.24
N GLU A 229 16.20 0.09 -12.48
CA GLU A 229 15.04 -0.03 -13.36
C GLU A 229 14.39 -1.40 -13.19
N ASP A 230 13.08 -1.41 -12.98
CA ASP A 230 12.30 -2.64 -12.91
C ASP A 230 12.19 -3.26 -14.31
N LYS A 231 12.82 -4.42 -14.52
CA LYS A 231 12.90 -5.09 -15.84
C LYS A 231 11.55 -5.38 -16.49
N LEU A 232 10.47 -5.53 -15.70
CA LEU A 232 9.13 -5.77 -16.21
C LEU A 232 8.40 -4.47 -16.59
N THR A 233 8.46 -3.47 -15.72
CA THR A 233 7.61 -2.26 -15.85
C THR A 233 8.35 -1.03 -16.37
N GLY A 234 9.67 -1.08 -16.52
CA GLY A 234 10.54 0.08 -16.85
C GLY A 234 10.59 1.16 -15.76
N LYS A 235 9.88 0.96 -14.64
CA LYS A 235 9.78 1.97 -13.58
C LYS A 235 10.99 1.93 -12.67
N ILE A 236 11.53 3.09 -12.37
CA ILE A 236 12.65 3.19 -11.41
C ILE A 236 12.17 2.87 -9.99
N LYS A 237 12.85 1.90 -9.37
CA LYS A 237 12.74 1.53 -7.95
C LYS A 237 13.84 2.20 -7.16
N TYR A 238 13.61 2.35 -5.85
CA TYR A 238 14.50 3.11 -4.97
C TYR A 238 14.61 2.44 -3.61
N VAL A 239 15.80 2.51 -3.00
CA VAL A 239 15.99 2.30 -1.57
C VAL A 239 15.94 3.64 -0.86
N TRP A 240 14.97 3.81 0.04
CA TRP A 240 14.74 5.05 0.77
C TRP A 240 15.28 4.98 2.20
N PHE A 241 15.59 6.14 2.78
CA PHE A 241 15.68 6.27 4.24
C PHE A 241 14.37 5.86 4.92
N SER A 242 14.49 5.31 6.13
CA SER A 242 13.39 4.95 7.01
C SER A 242 12.49 6.15 7.32
N ASP A 243 11.21 5.89 7.62
CA ASP A 243 10.24 6.91 8.05
C ASP A 243 10.69 7.62 9.35
N THR A 244 11.66 7.08 10.09
CA THR A 244 12.27 7.67 11.29
C THR A 244 13.37 8.69 10.99
N ALA A 245 13.90 8.74 9.76
CA ALA A 245 14.95 9.67 9.39
C ALA A 245 14.44 11.13 9.41
N PHE A 246 15.23 12.06 9.95
CA PHE A 246 14.83 13.47 10.08
C PHE A 246 14.39 14.09 8.75
N LEU A 247 15.05 13.74 7.64
CA LEU A 247 14.70 14.18 6.29
C LEU A 247 13.29 13.77 5.88
N LYS A 248 12.89 12.54 6.20
CA LYS A 248 11.56 12.00 5.90
C LYS A 248 10.51 12.62 6.81
N GLN A 249 10.79 12.75 8.09
CA GLN A 249 9.90 13.39 9.07
C GLN A 249 9.68 14.88 8.74
N ASN A 250 10.73 15.61 8.37
CA ASN A 250 10.62 17.02 7.96
C ASN A 250 9.73 17.18 6.73
N ARG A 251 9.90 16.35 5.68
CA ARG A 251 9.00 16.40 4.50
C ARG A 251 7.55 16.05 4.85
N GLU A 252 7.35 15.14 5.80
CA GLU A 252 6.01 14.80 6.27
C GLU A 252 5.36 15.94 7.06
N LYS A 253 6.12 16.60 7.94
CA LYS A 253 5.69 17.82 8.65
C LYS A 253 5.31 18.93 7.68
N GLU A 254 6.14 19.22 6.68
CA GLU A 254 5.85 20.21 5.63
C GLU A 254 4.55 19.89 4.87
N LYS A 255 4.34 18.62 4.53
CA LYS A 255 3.11 18.15 3.88
C LYS A 255 1.87 18.48 4.73
N PHE A 256 1.92 18.24 6.05
CA PHE A 256 0.79 18.54 6.93
C PHE A 256 0.60 20.04 7.16
N GLN A 257 1.68 20.81 7.32
CA GLN A 257 1.62 22.28 7.37
C GLN A 257 0.98 22.89 6.11
N LYS A 258 1.25 22.30 4.94
CA LYS A 258 0.62 22.72 3.69
C LYS A 258 -0.86 22.40 3.65
N ALA A 259 -1.28 21.25 4.18
CA ALA A 259 -2.70 20.90 4.32
C ALA A 259 -3.43 21.82 5.31
N GLU A 260 -2.77 22.22 6.40
CA GLU A 260 -3.28 23.23 7.33
C GLU A 260 -3.42 24.61 6.66
N SER A 261 -2.42 25.02 5.88
CA SER A 261 -2.45 26.28 5.12
C SER A 261 -3.59 26.29 4.09
N LEU A 262 -3.82 25.18 3.40
CA LEU A 262 -4.99 25.00 2.52
C LEU A 262 -6.29 25.19 3.31
N GLY A 263 -6.39 24.61 4.52
CA GLY A 263 -7.57 24.75 5.36
C GLY A 263 -7.90 26.21 5.72
N LYS A 264 -6.89 27.06 5.92
CA LYS A 264 -7.09 28.49 6.18
C LYS A 264 -7.59 29.27 4.96
N GLN A 265 -7.30 28.79 3.74
CA GLN A 265 -7.64 29.45 2.49
C GLN A 265 -8.75 28.73 1.71
N ILE A 266 -9.38 27.69 2.29
CA ILE A 266 -10.25 26.79 1.55
C ILE A 266 -11.43 27.51 0.89
N ASN A 267 -12.02 28.51 1.57
CA ASN A 267 -13.14 29.28 1.05
C ASN A 267 -12.73 30.11 -0.20
N ILE A 268 -11.48 30.60 -0.24
CA ILE A 268 -10.95 31.33 -1.41
C ILE A 268 -10.79 30.37 -2.59
N ILE A 269 -10.25 29.18 -2.33
CA ILE A 269 -10.08 28.12 -3.33
C ILE A 269 -11.43 27.67 -3.88
N GLU A 270 -12.41 27.43 -3.01
CA GLU A 270 -13.76 27.02 -3.40
C GLU A 270 -14.44 28.07 -4.27
N LYS A 271 -14.43 29.34 -3.86
CA LYS A 271 -14.93 30.46 -4.69
C LYS A 271 -14.24 30.53 -6.03
N HIS A 272 -12.93 30.31 -6.08
CA HIS A 272 -12.18 30.28 -7.33
C HIS A 272 -12.62 29.11 -8.22
N ILE A 273 -12.80 27.91 -7.68
CA ILE A 273 -13.31 26.76 -8.42
C ILE A 273 -14.70 27.08 -8.99
N LEU A 274 -15.64 27.51 -8.15
CA LEU A 274 -17.02 27.77 -8.56
C LEU A 274 -17.13 28.88 -9.62
N LYS A 275 -16.36 29.97 -9.48
CA LYS A 275 -16.30 31.04 -10.49
C LYS A 275 -15.90 30.50 -11.87
N ASN A 276 -14.91 29.61 -11.92
CA ASN A 276 -14.34 29.11 -13.17
C ASN A 276 -15.13 27.95 -13.78
N LEU A 277 -16.20 27.46 -13.14
CA LEU A 277 -17.11 26.49 -13.76
C LEU A 277 -17.85 27.09 -14.96
N LYS A 278 -18.01 28.42 -15.02
CA LYS A 278 -18.66 29.18 -16.09
C LYS A 278 -17.68 29.90 -17.03
N ASP A 279 -16.39 29.58 -16.95
CA ASP A 279 -15.39 30.28 -17.76
C ASP A 279 -15.66 30.09 -19.26
N LYS A 280 -15.27 31.05 -20.12
CA LYS A 280 -15.44 30.91 -21.57
C LYS A 280 -14.44 29.90 -22.15
N ASP A 281 -13.26 29.79 -21.57
CA ASP A 281 -12.27 28.78 -21.95
C ASP A 281 -12.68 27.38 -21.47
N GLU A 282 -12.83 26.46 -22.41
CA GLU A 282 -13.21 25.08 -22.12
C GLU A 282 -12.18 24.37 -21.24
N THR A 283 -10.88 24.62 -21.48
CA THR A 283 -9.81 24.00 -20.67
C THR A 283 -9.92 24.43 -19.22
N ARG A 284 -10.14 25.71 -18.97
CA ARG A 284 -10.37 26.28 -17.63
C ARG A 284 -11.62 25.71 -16.97
N ARG A 285 -12.74 25.55 -17.69
CA ARG A 285 -13.95 24.86 -17.17
C ARG A 285 -13.68 23.40 -16.81
N LYS A 286 -12.97 22.64 -17.66
CA LYS A 286 -12.56 21.25 -17.37
C LYS A 286 -11.73 21.18 -16.09
N VAL A 287 -10.70 22.02 -15.97
CA VAL A 287 -9.83 22.06 -14.78
C VAL A 287 -10.60 22.46 -13.52
N ALA A 288 -11.53 23.42 -13.61
CA ALA A 288 -12.39 23.80 -12.49
C ALA A 288 -13.31 22.64 -12.07
N THR A 289 -13.92 21.93 -13.03
CA THR A 289 -14.78 20.78 -12.78
C THR A 289 -14.00 19.62 -12.13
N VAL A 290 -12.81 19.30 -12.63
CA VAL A 290 -11.90 18.33 -11.99
C VAL A 290 -11.51 18.76 -10.58
N SER A 291 -11.24 20.05 -10.36
CA SER A 291 -10.91 20.58 -9.04
C SER A 291 -12.08 20.46 -8.06
N TRP A 292 -13.32 20.61 -8.53
CA TRP A 292 -14.52 20.35 -7.73
C TRP A 292 -14.63 18.86 -7.34
N LEU A 293 -14.38 17.93 -8.28
CA LEU A 293 -14.36 16.48 -8.03
C LEU A 293 -13.28 16.05 -7.00
N ILE A 294 -12.17 16.78 -6.95
CA ILE A 294 -11.12 16.59 -5.95
C ILE A 294 -11.54 17.18 -4.59
N LEU A 295 -12.15 18.36 -4.57
CA LEU A 295 -12.51 19.07 -3.34
C LEU A 295 -13.70 18.42 -2.60
N VAL A 296 -14.80 18.19 -3.30
CA VAL A 296 -16.08 17.82 -2.69
C VAL A 296 -16.18 16.30 -2.53
N PRO A 297 -16.10 15.49 -3.60
CA PRO A 297 -16.06 14.03 -3.49
C PRO A 297 -14.76 13.43 -2.92
N ASN A 298 -13.69 14.22 -2.77
CA ASN A 298 -12.38 13.76 -2.28
C ASN A 298 -11.71 12.71 -3.21
N MET A 299 -11.91 12.80 -4.53
CA MET A 299 -11.30 11.91 -5.51
C MET A 299 -9.77 12.03 -5.55
N ARG A 300 -9.11 10.98 -6.03
CA ARG A 300 -7.70 11.09 -6.44
C ARG A 300 -7.65 11.73 -7.83
N VAL A 301 -6.57 12.44 -8.13
CA VAL A 301 -6.38 13.11 -9.42
C VAL A 301 -6.50 12.14 -10.59
N GLY A 302 -5.70 11.07 -10.58
CA GLY A 302 -5.69 10.00 -11.60
C GLY A 302 -5.32 10.53 -12.98
N ASP A 303 -4.03 10.56 -13.30
CA ASP A 303 -3.59 10.83 -14.67
C ASP A 303 -3.82 9.59 -15.56
N GLU A 304 -3.75 9.78 -16.89
CA GLU A 304 -3.79 8.69 -17.88
C GLU A 304 -2.70 7.64 -17.62
N LYS A 305 -3.01 6.40 -18.01
CA LYS A 305 -2.20 5.21 -17.72
C LYS A 305 -1.79 4.54 -19.01
N ASP A 306 -0.67 3.81 -18.95
CA ASP A 306 -0.26 2.93 -20.04
C ASP A 306 -1.29 1.80 -20.23
N PRO A 307 -1.54 1.33 -21.47
CA PRO A 307 -2.45 0.20 -21.75
C PRO A 307 -2.11 -1.08 -20.98
N ASP A 308 -0.85 -1.25 -20.57
CA ASP A 308 -0.37 -2.41 -19.82
C ASP A 308 -0.63 -2.34 -18.31
N GLU A 309 -1.38 -1.34 -17.82
CA GLU A 309 -1.83 -1.23 -16.44
C GLU A 309 -3.29 -1.71 -16.25
N ALA A 310 -3.68 -1.95 -14.99
CA ALA A 310 -5.09 -2.18 -14.67
C ALA A 310 -5.94 -0.93 -14.96
N ASP A 311 -7.06 -1.12 -15.66
CA ASP A 311 -8.05 -0.08 -15.94
C ASP A 311 -8.66 0.43 -14.65
N THR A 312 -8.18 1.60 -14.23
CA THR A 312 -8.57 2.26 -12.99
C THR A 312 -8.49 3.76 -13.19
N VAL A 313 -9.49 4.47 -12.67
CA VAL A 313 -9.65 5.90 -12.96
C VAL A 313 -9.53 6.78 -11.72
N GLY A 314 -9.27 8.07 -11.96
CA GLY A 314 -9.41 9.15 -10.99
C GLY A 314 -10.18 10.31 -11.60
N ALA A 315 -10.14 11.47 -10.95
CA ALA A 315 -10.94 12.64 -11.33
C ALA A 315 -10.70 13.11 -12.78
N ILE A 316 -9.47 13.04 -13.30
CA ILE A 316 -9.16 13.44 -14.68
C ILE A 316 -9.61 12.36 -15.67
N THR A 317 -9.35 11.08 -15.36
CA THR A 317 -9.62 9.93 -16.23
C THR A 317 -11.03 9.34 -16.07
N LEU A 318 -12.00 10.11 -15.56
CA LEU A 318 -13.40 9.66 -15.55
C LEU A 318 -13.92 9.49 -16.97
N ARG A 319 -14.86 8.56 -17.14
CA ARG A 319 -15.48 8.18 -18.41
C ARG A 319 -16.99 8.17 -18.25
N LYS A 320 -17.73 8.18 -19.36
CA LYS A 320 -19.19 8.36 -19.36
C LYS A 320 -19.90 7.28 -18.55
N GLU A 321 -19.45 6.03 -18.66
CA GLU A 321 -20.02 4.88 -17.96
C GLU A 321 -19.84 4.93 -16.43
N HIS A 322 -18.93 5.76 -15.93
CA HIS A 322 -18.66 5.89 -14.49
C HIS A 322 -19.62 6.83 -13.76
N ILE A 323 -20.49 7.54 -14.49
CA ILE A 323 -21.30 8.63 -13.95
C ILE A 323 -22.77 8.46 -14.38
N LYS A 324 -23.67 8.55 -13.41
CA LYS A 324 -25.11 8.70 -13.63
C LYS A 324 -25.60 9.97 -12.96
N ILE A 325 -26.45 10.76 -13.63
CA ILE A 325 -26.98 12.02 -13.11
C ILE A 325 -28.49 11.89 -12.91
N GLU A 326 -28.95 12.17 -11.70
CA GLU A 326 -30.37 12.17 -11.31
C GLU A 326 -30.68 13.51 -10.61
N GLY A 327 -31.40 14.40 -11.31
CA GLY A 327 -31.69 15.74 -10.79
C GLY A 327 -30.42 16.55 -10.48
N ASP A 328 -30.27 16.96 -9.22
CA ASP A 328 -29.09 17.68 -8.68
C ASP A 328 -27.97 16.74 -8.20
N THR A 329 -28.15 15.42 -8.34
CA THR A 329 -27.29 14.40 -7.73
C THR A 329 -26.49 13.65 -8.79
N ILE A 330 -25.19 13.53 -8.55
CA ILE A 330 -24.25 12.76 -9.37
C ILE A 330 -23.91 11.47 -8.63
N HIS A 331 -24.17 10.33 -9.25
CA HIS A 331 -23.80 9.00 -8.80
C HIS A 331 -22.55 8.56 -9.55
N PHE A 332 -21.57 8.09 -8.80
CA PHE A 332 -20.32 7.58 -9.33
C PHE A 332 -20.18 6.09 -9.01
N ASP A 333 -19.74 5.31 -9.98
CA ASP A 333 -19.35 3.91 -9.81
C ASP A 333 -18.18 3.58 -10.73
N PHE A 334 -17.01 3.36 -10.16
CA PHE A 334 -15.80 3.05 -10.92
C PHE A 334 -14.76 2.29 -10.09
N LEU A 335 -13.79 1.69 -10.76
CA LEU A 335 -12.61 1.11 -10.10
C LEU A 335 -11.52 2.18 -9.95
N GLY A 336 -11.21 2.55 -8.71
CA GLY A 336 -10.14 3.51 -8.42
C GLY A 336 -8.78 2.83 -8.26
N LYS A 337 -7.80 3.59 -7.75
CA LYS A 337 -6.46 3.06 -7.41
C LYS A 337 -6.56 1.69 -6.70
N ASP A 338 -5.71 0.76 -7.15
CA ASP A 338 -5.62 -0.62 -6.65
C ASP A 338 -6.87 -1.47 -6.96
N SER A 339 -7.65 -1.08 -7.98
CA SER A 339 -8.91 -1.69 -8.42
C SER A 339 -9.96 -1.77 -7.30
N VAL A 340 -9.94 -0.79 -6.39
CA VAL A 340 -10.93 -0.68 -5.33
C VAL A 340 -12.15 0.07 -5.85
N ARG A 341 -13.30 -0.61 -5.89
CA ARG A 341 -14.59 -0.03 -6.31
C ARG A 341 -14.93 1.19 -5.47
N TRP A 342 -15.36 2.25 -6.14
CA TRP A 342 -15.69 3.55 -5.57
C TRP A 342 -17.13 3.88 -5.97
N VAL A 343 -18.05 3.70 -5.03
CA VAL A 343 -19.49 3.99 -5.22
C VAL A 343 -19.90 5.07 -4.25
N LYS A 344 -20.24 6.26 -4.76
CA LYS A 344 -20.70 7.39 -3.95
C LYS A 344 -21.61 8.30 -4.75
N GLN A 345 -22.42 9.07 -4.06
CA GLN A 345 -23.26 10.10 -4.67
C GLN A 345 -23.06 11.45 -3.99
N TYR A 346 -23.16 12.53 -4.77
CA TYR A 346 -22.99 13.89 -4.29
C TYR A 346 -23.97 14.81 -5.00
N LYS A 347 -24.60 15.70 -4.22
CA LYS A 347 -25.27 16.87 -4.79
C LYS A 347 -24.24 17.80 -5.41
N ALA A 348 -24.57 18.35 -6.57
CA ALA A 348 -23.67 19.17 -7.34
C ALA A 348 -24.34 20.47 -7.81
N PRO A 349 -23.59 21.58 -7.90
CA PRO A 349 -24.09 22.80 -8.52
C PRO A 349 -24.55 22.55 -9.97
N PRO A 350 -25.55 23.29 -10.48
CA PRO A 350 -26.03 23.15 -11.85
C PRO A 350 -24.90 23.23 -12.89
N GLU A 351 -23.91 24.09 -12.65
CA GLU A 351 -22.75 24.27 -13.54
C GLU A 351 -21.87 23.02 -13.63
N VAL A 352 -21.72 22.28 -12.54
CA VAL A 352 -20.96 21.02 -12.54
C VAL A 352 -21.70 19.98 -13.34
N ILE A 353 -23.02 19.88 -13.16
CA ILE A 353 -23.88 18.94 -13.87
C ILE A 353 -23.86 19.24 -15.38
N GLN A 354 -24.02 20.51 -15.76
CA GLN A 354 -23.96 20.97 -17.14
C GLN A 354 -22.61 20.66 -17.77
N ASN A 355 -21.51 20.98 -17.08
CA ASN A 355 -20.16 20.68 -17.56
C ASN A 355 -19.95 19.17 -17.75
N ILE A 356 -20.34 18.33 -16.79
CA ILE A 356 -20.18 16.88 -16.92
C ILE A 356 -21.00 16.33 -18.09
N LYS A 357 -22.27 16.76 -18.27
CA LYS A 357 -23.08 16.36 -19.43
C LYS A 357 -22.43 16.76 -20.75
N TYR A 358 -22.06 18.04 -20.86
CA TYR A 358 -21.41 18.59 -22.05
C TYR A 358 -20.10 17.87 -22.40
N PHE A 359 -19.24 17.63 -21.40
CA PHE A 359 -17.98 16.93 -21.62
C PHE A 359 -18.17 15.45 -21.92
N SER A 360 -19.21 14.80 -21.37
CA SER A 360 -19.52 13.39 -21.66
C SER A 360 -20.04 13.18 -23.09
N GLU A 361 -20.66 14.19 -23.69
CA GLU A 361 -21.12 14.15 -25.09
C GLU A 361 -19.97 14.38 -26.08
N LYS A 362 -18.98 15.18 -25.69
CA LYS A 362 -17.82 15.53 -26.53
C LYS A 362 -16.63 14.57 -26.40
N SER A 363 -16.52 13.85 -25.30
CA SER A 363 -15.38 12.96 -25.04
C SER A 363 -15.42 11.72 -25.92
N LYS A 364 -14.25 11.27 -26.38
CA LYS A 364 -14.09 9.97 -27.05
C LYS A 364 -13.86 8.87 -26.02
N GLU A 365 -12.92 9.11 -25.09
CA GLU A 365 -12.53 8.15 -24.06
C GLU A 365 -12.72 8.74 -22.66
N TYR A 366 -12.08 9.88 -22.36
CA TYR A 366 -12.12 10.52 -21.05
C TYR A 366 -12.92 11.83 -21.07
N LEU A 367 -13.72 12.08 -20.03
CA LEU A 367 -14.47 13.34 -19.90
C LEU A 367 -13.57 14.57 -19.96
N PHE A 368 -12.37 14.48 -19.39
CA PHE A 368 -11.44 15.60 -19.26
C PHE A 368 -10.18 15.41 -20.13
N GLU A 369 -10.36 14.94 -21.37
CA GLU A 369 -9.30 14.82 -22.37
C GLU A 369 -8.42 16.08 -22.46
N GLY A 370 -7.10 15.86 -22.51
CA GLY A 370 -6.09 16.91 -22.56
C GLY A 370 -5.84 17.62 -21.22
N ILE A 371 -6.48 17.21 -20.12
CA ILE A 371 -6.15 17.70 -18.77
C ILE A 371 -5.15 16.76 -18.10
N ASP A 372 -4.15 17.34 -17.43
CA ASP A 372 -3.19 16.60 -16.62
C ASP A 372 -3.08 17.18 -15.20
N SER A 373 -2.44 16.45 -14.29
CA SER A 373 -2.22 16.90 -12.93
C SER A 373 -1.42 18.21 -12.82
N LYS A 374 -0.62 18.57 -13.85
CA LYS A 374 0.13 19.83 -13.90
C LYS A 374 -0.80 21.01 -14.18
N LYS A 375 -1.75 20.90 -15.11
CA LYS A 375 -2.80 21.91 -15.39
C LYS A 375 -3.66 22.16 -14.16
N VAL A 376 -4.12 21.09 -13.49
CA VAL A 376 -4.87 21.21 -12.23
C VAL A 376 -4.05 21.90 -11.15
N SER A 377 -2.77 21.54 -10.99
CA SER A 377 -1.91 22.17 -9.98
C SER A 377 -1.61 23.65 -10.29
N ARG A 378 -1.46 24.03 -11.56
CA ARG A 378 -1.28 25.44 -11.97
C ARG A 378 -2.51 26.28 -11.62
N PHE A 379 -3.70 25.82 -11.99
CA PHE A 379 -4.96 26.48 -11.66
C PHE A 379 -5.12 26.70 -10.15
N LEU A 380 -4.91 25.65 -9.36
CA LEU A 380 -4.97 25.74 -7.88
C LEU A 380 -3.89 26.68 -7.31
N SER A 381 -2.73 26.74 -7.96
CA SER A 381 -1.61 27.60 -7.54
C SER A 381 -1.85 29.09 -7.77
N GLU A 382 -2.82 29.48 -8.61
CA GLU A 382 -3.23 30.88 -8.77
C GLU A 382 -3.73 31.51 -7.46
N LYS A 383 -4.22 30.68 -6.53
CA LYS A 383 -4.75 31.13 -5.24
C LYS A 383 -3.92 30.68 -4.04
N MET A 384 -3.19 29.57 -4.17
CA MET A 384 -2.28 29.12 -3.13
C MET A 384 -0.99 28.59 -3.76
N PRO A 385 0.13 29.34 -3.71
CA PRO A 385 1.36 28.95 -4.39
C PRO A 385 1.80 27.51 -4.09
N LYS A 386 2.17 26.78 -5.15
CA LYS A 386 2.61 25.38 -5.13
C LYS A 386 1.52 24.39 -4.69
N LEU A 387 0.25 24.79 -4.53
CA LEU A 387 -0.82 23.87 -4.17
C LEU A 387 -0.97 22.77 -5.24
N THR A 388 -1.12 21.53 -4.78
CA THR A 388 -1.41 20.39 -5.66
C THR A 388 -2.66 19.69 -5.17
N ALA A 389 -3.35 19.01 -6.08
CA ALA A 389 -4.57 18.29 -5.76
C ALA A 389 -4.39 17.20 -4.68
N LYS A 390 -3.18 16.64 -4.52
CA LYS A 390 -2.89 15.66 -3.46
C LYS A 390 -3.06 16.24 -2.05
N VAL A 391 -2.90 17.55 -1.86
CA VAL A 391 -3.01 18.23 -0.56
C VAL A 391 -4.45 18.19 -0.03
N PHE A 392 -5.46 18.26 -0.91
CA PHE A 392 -6.88 18.24 -0.53
C PHE A 392 -7.25 16.98 0.24
N ARG A 393 -6.75 15.81 -0.20
CA ARG A 393 -7.00 14.55 0.51
C ARG A 393 -6.46 14.56 1.93
N THR A 394 -5.24 15.08 2.13
CA THR A 394 -4.64 15.20 3.46
C THR A 394 -5.40 16.19 4.34
N TRP A 395 -5.77 17.35 3.78
CA TRP A 395 -6.58 18.35 4.47
C TRP A 395 -7.94 17.77 4.87
N ARG A 396 -8.68 17.17 3.94
CA ARG A 396 -10.02 16.61 4.20
C ARG A 396 -9.97 15.50 5.24
N CYS A 397 -9.00 14.59 5.16
CA CYS A 397 -8.81 13.53 6.16
C CYS A 397 -8.52 14.11 7.55
N THR A 398 -7.65 15.13 7.64
CA THR A 398 -7.31 15.78 8.91
C THR A 398 -8.47 16.63 9.46
N LYS A 399 -9.25 17.29 8.60
CA LYS A 399 -10.47 18.00 8.99
C LYS A 399 -11.50 17.03 9.57
N THR A 400 -11.79 15.95 8.85
CA THR A 400 -12.73 14.92 9.30
C THR A 400 -12.32 14.31 10.64
N VAL A 401 -11.04 13.98 10.85
CA VAL A 401 -10.65 13.42 12.16
C VAL A 401 -10.88 14.42 13.31
N LYS A 402 -10.59 15.71 13.10
CA LYS A 402 -10.80 16.74 14.12
C LYS A 402 -12.28 16.86 14.49
N GLU A 403 -13.15 16.93 13.48
CA GLU A 403 -14.60 17.02 13.65
C GLU A 403 -15.16 15.79 14.36
N GLU A 404 -14.74 14.57 13.97
CA GLU A 404 -15.26 13.34 14.59
C GLU A 404 -14.75 13.13 16.02
N LEU A 405 -13.51 13.54 16.31
CA LEU A 405 -13.00 13.54 17.68
C LEU A 405 -13.77 14.52 18.58
N GLU A 406 -14.17 15.67 18.06
CA GLU A 406 -15.00 16.64 18.78
C GLU A 406 -16.43 16.13 18.98
N LYS A 407 -17.08 15.63 17.91
CA LYS A 407 -18.42 15.04 17.97
C LYS A 407 -18.53 13.85 18.91
N SER A 408 -17.43 13.12 19.15
CA SER A 408 -17.43 11.97 20.05
C SER A 408 -17.82 12.31 21.50
N GLY A 409 -17.68 13.58 21.91
CA GLY A 409 -18.09 14.05 23.23
C GLY A 409 -17.28 13.50 24.41
N VAL A 410 -16.29 12.64 24.17
CA VAL A 410 -15.49 12.05 25.26
C VAL A 410 -14.67 13.10 25.99
N THR A 411 -14.62 12.96 27.30
CA THR A 411 -14.02 13.92 28.23
C THR A 411 -12.86 13.28 28.99
N LYS A 412 -12.16 14.09 29.80
CA LYS A 412 -11.11 13.60 30.70
C LYS A 412 -11.59 12.54 31.70
N LYS A 413 -12.87 12.57 32.08
CA LYS A 413 -13.49 11.66 33.06
C LYS A 413 -13.80 10.27 32.47
N ASP A 414 -13.89 10.17 31.15
CA ASP A 414 -14.19 8.90 30.50
C ASP A 414 -13.05 7.89 30.63
N PRO A 415 -13.36 6.59 30.74
CA PRO A 415 -12.34 5.56 30.80
C PRO A 415 -11.58 5.45 29.48
N GLU A 416 -10.33 5.00 29.60
CA GLU A 416 -9.36 4.93 28.50
C GLU A 416 -9.87 4.16 27.26
N TYR A 417 -10.66 3.12 27.47
CA TYR A 417 -11.20 2.32 26.37
C TYR A 417 -12.26 3.06 25.55
N LYS A 418 -13.04 3.99 26.15
CA LYS A 418 -13.99 4.84 25.42
C LYS A 418 -13.26 5.87 24.56
N LYS A 419 -12.24 6.52 25.13
CA LYS A 419 -11.35 7.44 24.39
C LYS A 419 -10.69 6.72 23.21
N LYS A 420 -10.14 5.52 23.43
CA LYS A 420 -9.55 4.69 22.36
C LYS A 420 -10.58 4.31 21.28
N PHE A 421 -11.81 3.97 21.68
CA PHE A 421 -12.88 3.68 20.73
C PHE A 421 -13.22 4.91 19.88
N ALA A 422 -13.42 6.08 20.49
CA ALA A 422 -13.66 7.35 19.80
C ALA A 422 -12.53 7.69 18.80
N ALA A 423 -11.27 7.53 19.19
CA ALA A 423 -10.12 7.75 18.31
C ALA A 423 -10.13 6.83 17.08
N LYS A 424 -10.52 5.56 17.25
CA LYS A 424 -10.63 4.59 16.15
C LYS A 424 -11.87 4.84 15.27
N MET A 425 -12.99 5.27 15.84
CA MET A 425 -14.18 5.65 15.10
C MET A 425 -13.93 6.89 14.23
N ALA A 426 -13.23 7.90 14.76
CA ALA A 426 -12.79 9.05 13.97
C ALA A 426 -11.90 8.62 12.78
N ASN A 427 -10.99 7.66 12.98
CA ASN A 427 -10.18 7.11 11.87
C ASN A 427 -11.01 6.30 10.87
N LEU A 428 -12.03 5.57 11.32
CA LEU A 428 -12.96 4.85 10.45
C LEU A 428 -13.69 5.84 9.53
N LYS A 429 -14.20 6.95 10.05
CA LYS A 429 -14.81 7.99 9.21
C LYS A 429 -13.85 8.53 8.16
N VAL A 430 -12.58 8.73 8.52
CA VAL A 430 -11.55 9.12 7.55
C VAL A 430 -11.34 8.05 6.47
N ALA A 431 -11.32 6.76 6.84
CA ALA A 431 -11.20 5.67 5.88
C ALA A 431 -12.38 5.61 4.89
N GLU A 432 -13.61 5.87 5.36
CA GLU A 432 -14.81 5.99 4.51
C GLU A 432 -14.70 7.16 3.53
N VAL A 433 -14.36 8.36 4.03
CA VAL A 433 -14.18 9.57 3.23
C VAL A 433 -13.10 9.35 2.15
N ALA A 434 -12.01 8.67 2.49
CA ALA A 434 -10.91 8.39 1.58
C ALA A 434 -11.11 7.13 0.69
N ASN A 435 -12.20 6.38 0.89
CA ASN A 435 -12.46 5.07 0.29
C ASN A 435 -11.29 4.08 0.48
N HIS A 436 -10.73 4.01 1.68
CA HIS A 436 -9.69 3.05 2.05
C HIS A 436 -10.31 1.70 2.40
N LYS A 437 -10.84 1.00 1.38
CA LYS A 437 -11.40 -0.34 1.56
C LYS A 437 -10.32 -1.43 1.54
N ARG A 438 -10.68 -2.60 2.03
CA ARG A 438 -9.91 -3.85 1.94
C ARG A 438 -10.85 -5.00 1.61
N LYS A 439 -10.31 -6.08 1.05
CA LYS A 439 -11.00 -7.37 0.98
C LYS A 439 -11.33 -7.84 2.41
N VAL A 440 -12.55 -8.32 2.61
CA VAL A 440 -12.95 -8.91 3.89
C VAL A 440 -12.08 -10.16 4.14
N PRO A 441 -11.39 -10.26 5.29
CA PRO A 441 -10.61 -11.44 5.62
C PRO A 441 -11.49 -12.70 5.65
N ALA A 442 -10.97 -13.84 5.19
CA ALA A 442 -11.71 -15.10 5.20
C ALA A 442 -12.15 -15.53 6.61
N THR A 443 -11.37 -15.20 7.64
CA THR A 443 -11.64 -15.51 9.05
C THR A 443 -12.47 -14.43 9.78
N PHE A 444 -13.10 -13.51 9.03
CA PHE A 444 -13.81 -12.38 9.62
C PHE A 444 -15.00 -12.85 10.48
N ASP A 445 -15.85 -13.72 9.94
CA ASP A 445 -17.07 -14.18 10.60
C ASP A 445 -16.73 -15.02 11.84
N ASP A 446 -15.76 -15.94 11.74
CA ASP A 446 -15.24 -16.69 12.90
C ASP A 446 -14.77 -15.78 14.04
N ARG A 447 -14.09 -14.68 13.69
CA ARG A 447 -13.60 -13.71 14.67
C ARG A 447 -14.74 -12.93 15.31
N VAL A 448 -15.79 -12.61 14.56
CA VAL A 448 -16.99 -11.95 15.09
C VAL A 448 -17.71 -12.90 16.05
N ALA A 449 -17.98 -14.15 15.64
CA ALA A 449 -18.62 -15.17 16.46
C ALA A 449 -17.88 -15.40 17.79
N LYS A 450 -16.54 -15.55 17.75
CA LYS A 450 -15.73 -15.70 18.97
C LYS A 450 -15.87 -14.51 19.94
N LYS A 451 -16.00 -13.29 19.42
CA LYS A 451 -16.20 -12.09 20.25
C LYS A 451 -17.62 -12.01 20.82
N GLU A 452 -18.62 -12.42 20.04
CA GLU A 452 -20.01 -12.52 20.48
C GLU A 452 -20.17 -13.53 21.62
N ASP A 453 -19.58 -14.72 21.46
CA ASP A 453 -19.57 -15.76 22.49
C ASP A 453 -18.86 -15.30 23.77
N ALA A 454 -17.70 -14.66 23.64
CA ALA A 454 -16.99 -14.10 24.79
C ALA A 454 -17.82 -13.02 25.51
N LEU A 455 -18.52 -12.16 24.75
CA LEU A 455 -19.42 -11.15 25.31
C LEU A 455 -20.63 -11.77 26.01
N LYS A 456 -21.21 -12.84 25.45
CA LYS A 456 -22.31 -13.60 26.05
C LYS A 456 -21.90 -14.19 27.40
N LYS A 457 -20.75 -14.89 27.44
CA LYS A 457 -20.19 -15.45 28.69
C LYS A 457 -19.96 -14.38 29.76
N LEU A 458 -19.42 -13.22 29.39
CA LEU A 458 -19.24 -12.11 30.34
C LEU A 458 -20.58 -11.60 30.90
N LYS A 459 -21.62 -11.50 30.06
CA LYS A 459 -22.96 -11.08 30.49
C LYS A 459 -23.62 -12.11 31.42
N GLU A 460 -23.43 -13.40 31.17
CA GLU A 460 -23.91 -14.48 32.06
C GLU A 460 -23.21 -14.42 33.42
N GLN A 461 -21.88 -14.26 33.43
CA GLN A 461 -21.11 -14.05 34.66
C GLN A 461 -21.60 -12.82 35.44
N LEU A 462 -21.98 -11.74 34.75
CA LEU A 462 -22.53 -10.54 35.39
C LEU A 462 -23.88 -10.84 36.06
N LYS A 463 -24.77 -11.54 35.37
CA LYS A 463 -26.07 -11.93 35.95
C LYS A 463 -25.88 -12.77 37.21
N LEU A 464 -24.97 -13.74 37.19
CA LEU A 464 -24.69 -14.58 38.36
C LEU A 464 -24.13 -13.76 39.53
N LYS A 465 -23.12 -12.90 39.29
CA LYS A 465 -22.56 -12.05 40.35
C LYS A 465 -23.56 -11.05 40.94
N LYS A 466 -24.48 -10.52 40.12
CA LYS A 466 -25.57 -9.66 40.61
C LYS A 466 -26.53 -10.43 41.53
N LYS A 467 -26.87 -11.67 41.19
CA LYS A 467 -27.68 -12.55 42.05
C LYS A 467 -26.98 -12.87 43.37
N GLU A 468 -25.67 -13.04 43.34
CA GLU A 468 -24.84 -13.32 44.53
C GLU A 468 -24.53 -12.06 45.38
N GLY A 469 -25.04 -10.87 45.03
CA GLY A 469 -24.76 -9.63 45.76
C GLY A 469 -23.30 -9.15 45.69
N LYS A 470 -22.49 -9.69 44.76
CA LYS A 470 -21.06 -9.37 44.64
C LYS A 470 -20.82 -8.10 43.82
N THR A 471 -19.70 -7.41 44.08
CA THR A 471 -19.29 -6.22 43.32
C THR A 471 -19.12 -6.49 41.81
N THR A 472 -19.75 -5.66 40.97
CA THR A 472 -19.79 -5.87 39.50
C THR A 472 -19.06 -4.83 38.67
N ILE A 473 -18.60 -3.73 39.25
CA ILE A 473 -18.06 -2.55 38.54
C ILE A 473 -17.00 -2.92 37.49
N SER A 474 -16.01 -3.73 37.86
CA SER A 474 -14.94 -4.18 36.95
C SER A 474 -15.46 -5.06 35.80
N LEU A 475 -16.45 -5.91 36.08
CA LEU A 475 -17.04 -6.80 35.07
C LEU A 475 -17.90 -6.01 34.08
N GLU A 476 -18.65 -5.01 34.55
CA GLU A 476 -19.42 -4.11 33.70
C GLU A 476 -18.50 -3.33 32.75
N ALA A 477 -17.38 -2.80 33.25
CA ALA A 477 -16.38 -2.14 32.41
C ALA A 477 -15.74 -3.09 31.37
N ARG A 478 -15.53 -4.37 31.72
CA ARG A 478 -15.05 -5.39 30.77
C ARG A 478 -16.07 -5.70 29.68
N ILE A 479 -17.35 -5.78 30.04
CA ILE A 479 -18.46 -6.00 29.10
C ILE A 479 -18.57 -4.82 28.14
N GLU A 480 -18.51 -3.58 28.65
CA GLU A 480 -18.56 -2.38 27.81
C GLU A 480 -17.38 -2.33 26.84
N ARG A 481 -16.16 -2.61 27.31
CA ARG A 481 -14.97 -2.71 26.45
C ARG A 481 -15.13 -3.77 25.36
N ALA A 482 -15.63 -4.97 25.71
CA ALA A 482 -15.84 -6.05 24.76
C ALA A 482 -16.93 -5.70 23.73
N LYS A 483 -18.00 -5.01 24.15
CA LYS A 483 -19.07 -4.51 23.27
C LYS A 483 -18.51 -3.53 22.22
N LEU A 484 -17.75 -2.53 22.67
CA LEU A 484 -17.16 -1.52 21.79
C LEU A 484 -16.13 -2.13 20.82
N ASP A 485 -15.35 -3.12 21.26
CA ASP A 485 -14.39 -3.81 20.40
C ASP A 485 -15.08 -4.72 19.36
N LEU A 486 -16.18 -5.38 19.71
CA LEU A 486 -17.04 -6.11 18.78
C LEU A 486 -17.67 -5.16 17.74
N GLU A 487 -18.26 -4.06 18.19
CA GLU A 487 -18.87 -3.04 17.34
C GLU A 487 -17.86 -2.50 16.33
N LEU A 488 -16.69 -2.08 16.79
CA LEU A 488 -15.62 -1.61 15.91
C LEU A 488 -15.19 -2.69 14.91
N THR A 489 -15.15 -3.96 15.33
CA THR A 489 -14.78 -5.07 14.43
C THR A 489 -15.79 -5.23 13.30
N LYS A 490 -17.09 -5.11 13.61
CA LYS A 490 -18.17 -5.14 12.62
C LYS A 490 -18.09 -3.93 11.68
N LEU A 491 -17.97 -2.71 12.23
CA LEU A 491 -17.93 -1.48 11.44
C LEU A 491 -16.68 -1.37 10.55
N THR A 492 -15.55 -1.97 10.96
CA THR A 492 -14.30 -1.98 10.18
C THR A 492 -14.16 -3.18 9.26
N ARG A 493 -15.24 -3.94 9.00
CA ARG A 493 -15.25 -5.13 8.13
C ARG A 493 -14.51 -4.90 6.82
N GLU A 494 -14.92 -3.85 6.10
CA GLU A 494 -14.43 -3.54 4.76
C GLU A 494 -13.36 -2.43 4.74
N TYR A 495 -12.98 -1.86 5.88
CA TYR A 495 -12.13 -0.67 5.92
C TYR A 495 -10.71 -0.94 6.45
N ASN A 496 -9.73 -0.30 5.82
CA ASN A 496 -8.32 -0.31 6.23
C ASN A 496 -7.96 0.99 6.95
N LEU A 497 -7.94 0.92 8.28
CA LEU A 497 -7.60 2.03 9.16
C LEU A 497 -6.11 2.40 9.17
N GLY A 498 -5.22 1.50 8.72
CA GLY A 498 -3.78 1.74 8.72
C GLY A 498 -3.36 2.75 7.65
N THR A 499 -3.98 2.70 6.47
CA THR A 499 -3.65 3.58 5.35
C THR A 499 -3.93 5.05 5.66
N SER A 500 -5.11 5.35 6.21
CA SER A 500 -5.49 6.71 6.64
C SER A 500 -4.55 7.21 7.73
N LEU A 501 -4.37 6.41 8.78
CA LEU A 501 -3.58 6.78 9.96
C LEU A 501 -2.11 7.01 9.65
N LYS A 502 -1.51 6.19 8.78
CA LYS A 502 -0.09 6.31 8.43
C LYS A 502 0.21 7.53 7.55
N SER A 503 -0.71 7.91 6.66
CA SER A 503 -0.35 8.75 5.50
C SER A 503 -1.26 9.94 5.22
N TYR A 504 -2.45 10.06 5.81
CA TYR A 504 -3.40 11.12 5.43
C TYR A 504 -3.84 12.00 6.58
N ILE A 505 -3.69 11.53 7.81
CA ILE A 505 -4.06 12.26 9.02
C ILE A 505 -2.81 12.91 9.61
N ASP A 506 -2.88 14.21 9.87
CA ASP A 506 -1.86 14.90 10.67
C ASP A 506 -1.85 14.34 12.11
N PRO A 507 -0.75 13.73 12.58
CA PRO A 507 -0.69 13.15 13.91
C PRO A 507 -0.92 14.18 15.02
N THR A 508 -0.64 15.47 14.78
CA THR A 508 -0.86 16.53 15.78
C THR A 508 -2.35 16.69 16.15
N ALA A 509 -3.28 16.30 15.27
CA ALA A 509 -4.71 16.31 15.57
C ALA A 509 -5.04 15.36 16.73
N TYR A 510 -4.53 14.13 16.67
CA TYR A 510 -4.68 13.15 17.74
C TYR A 510 -3.92 13.55 19.00
N VAL A 511 -2.71 14.10 18.86
CA VAL A 511 -1.90 14.54 20.00
C VAL A 511 -2.61 15.64 20.80
N LYS A 512 -3.11 16.69 20.13
CA LYS A 512 -3.84 17.79 20.77
C LYS A 512 -5.10 17.29 21.46
N TRP A 513 -5.87 16.44 20.78
CA TRP A 513 -7.07 15.84 21.36
C TRP A 513 -6.73 14.95 22.57
N ALA A 514 -5.71 14.10 22.47
CA ALA A 514 -5.29 13.22 23.55
C ALA A 514 -4.86 13.99 24.81
N LYS A 515 -4.13 15.11 24.63
CA LYS A 515 -3.81 16.03 25.74
C LYS A 515 -5.08 16.60 26.37
N LYS A 516 -6.04 17.09 25.56
CA LYS A 516 -7.32 17.67 26.04
C LYS A 516 -8.13 16.67 26.88
N VAL A 517 -8.18 15.40 26.49
CA VAL A 517 -8.98 14.38 27.17
C VAL A 517 -8.18 13.49 28.11
N LYS A 518 -6.90 13.81 28.40
CA LYS A 518 -5.99 12.95 29.18
C LYS A 518 -6.02 11.48 28.70
N PHE A 519 -5.79 11.26 27.41
CA PHE A 519 -5.70 9.95 26.78
C PHE A 519 -4.24 9.57 26.54
N ASP A 520 -3.87 8.33 26.84
CA ASP A 520 -2.55 7.81 26.54
C ASP A 520 -2.48 7.41 25.05
N ILE A 521 -1.90 8.32 24.26
CA ILE A 521 -1.78 8.16 22.81
C ILE A 521 -0.91 6.95 22.41
N GLU A 522 -0.05 6.44 23.30
CA GLU A 522 0.75 5.25 23.02
C GLU A 522 -0.10 3.98 22.95
N LYS A 523 -1.24 3.95 23.63
CA LYS A 523 -2.22 2.86 23.53
C LYS A 523 -2.98 2.87 22.21
N PHE A 524 -2.88 3.95 21.43
CA PHE A 524 -3.50 4.08 20.12
C PHE A 524 -2.52 3.83 18.98
N TYR A 525 -1.35 4.48 19.00
CA TYR A 525 -0.35 4.30 17.95
C TYR A 525 0.52 3.05 18.17
N PRO A 526 0.63 2.14 17.18
CA PRO A 526 1.61 1.06 17.23
C PRO A 526 3.04 1.64 17.24
N LYS A 527 4.01 0.87 17.76
CA LYS A 527 5.42 1.28 17.89
C LYS A 527 6.00 1.90 16.62
N THR A 528 5.70 1.32 15.46
CA THR A 528 6.18 1.82 14.16
C THR A 528 5.64 3.21 13.81
N LEU A 529 4.38 3.52 14.15
CA LEU A 529 3.82 4.85 13.95
C LEU A 529 4.30 5.84 15.01
N ARG A 530 4.56 5.38 16.25
CA ARG A 530 5.21 6.22 17.25
C ARG A 530 6.60 6.68 16.81
N SER A 531 7.42 5.77 16.31
CA SER A 531 8.75 6.12 15.79
C SER A 531 8.67 7.03 14.56
N LYS A 532 7.70 6.79 13.66
CA LYS A 532 7.48 7.66 12.48
C LYS A 532 7.04 9.07 12.88
N PHE A 533 6.16 9.21 13.86
CA PHE A 533 5.57 10.47 14.29
C PHE A 533 6.23 11.05 15.55
N SER A 534 7.46 10.65 15.87
CA SER A 534 8.18 11.11 17.07
C SER A 534 8.24 12.64 17.14
N TRP A 535 8.46 13.30 16.00
CA TRP A 535 8.45 14.76 15.88
C TRP A 535 7.16 15.43 16.37
N ALA A 536 6.01 14.76 16.30
CA ALA A 536 4.73 15.25 16.77
C ALA A 536 4.45 14.84 18.23
N LEU A 537 4.90 13.65 18.63
CA LEU A 537 4.69 13.09 19.98
C LEU A 537 5.60 13.76 21.03
N GLU A 538 6.86 14.03 20.71
CA GLU A 538 7.83 14.67 21.62
C GLU A 538 7.54 16.16 21.87
N GLN A 539 6.91 16.86 20.93
CA GLN A 539 6.46 18.24 21.16
C GLN A 539 5.39 18.30 22.26
N ALA A 540 4.60 17.24 22.42
CA ALA A 540 3.60 17.16 23.48
C ALA A 540 4.26 17.03 24.85
N SER A 541 5.29 16.19 25.00
CA SER A 541 5.99 15.99 26.28
C SER A 541 6.72 17.26 26.73
N LYS A 542 7.41 17.96 25.82
CA LYS A 542 8.08 19.24 26.14
C LYS A 542 7.10 20.36 26.52
N SER A 543 5.88 20.35 25.96
CA SER A 543 4.82 21.32 26.31
C SER A 543 4.18 21.07 27.68
N THR A 544 4.30 19.86 28.22
CA THR A 544 3.80 19.49 29.56
C THR A 544 4.84 19.83 30.62
N ALA A 545 6.12 19.55 30.37
CA ALA A 545 7.22 19.93 31.26
C ALA A 545 7.31 21.46 31.47
N LYS A 546 7.09 22.26 30.42
CA LYS A 546 7.06 23.72 30.55
C LYS A 546 5.84 24.28 31.29
N SER A 547 4.70 23.56 31.34
CA SER A 547 3.54 24.01 32.12
C SER A 547 3.64 23.61 33.59
N GLU A 548 4.39 22.56 33.90
CA GLU A 548 4.66 22.12 35.29
C GLU A 548 5.73 22.99 35.95
N CYS A 549 6.73 23.51 35.21
CA CYS A 549 7.73 24.44 35.74
C CYS A 549 7.28 25.92 35.84
N ILE A 550 6.02 26.26 35.51
CA ILE A 550 5.47 27.62 35.67
C ILE A 550 4.49 27.69 36.85
N THR A 551 4.29 26.58 37.56
CA THR A 551 3.54 26.51 38.81
C THR A 551 4.43 25.98 39.91
N GLU A 552 5.48 26.73 40.24
CA GLU A 552 6.11 26.76 41.56
C GLU A 552 6.35 28.22 41.95
#